data_AF-A0AAV8VZM8-F1
#
_entry.id   AF-A0AAV8VZM8-F1
#
_cell.length_a   1.000
_cell.length_b   1.000
_cell.length_c   1.000
_cell.angle_alpha   90.00
_cell.angle_beta   90.00
_cell.angle_gamma   90.00
#
_symmetry.space_group_name_H-M   'P 1'
#
loop_
_entity.id
_entity.type
_entity.pdbx_description
1 polymer ?
#
loop_
_entity_poly.entity_id
_entity_poly.type
_entity_poly.pdbx_seq_one_letter_code
_entity_poly.pdbx_strand_id
1 'polypeptide(L)'
;MYQSVCSYKGVDGLRFTIDENTFRPATQYPENDCFCTQQTLDVDGSPSCYLDGVVDLKTCIGAPILLSFPHFLFADEKYRKAVDGITEPDESIHKIFLLVEPNTGTPLEGRKRAQFNMALRPASYMTLTENLPRAVLPLLWVEEGVSLPDKYIDEINSKYFNALKVANGVKYGIIAVTLAAVVTSTGFLVRKKFFTAK
;
A
#
# COMPACT_ATOMS: atom_id res chain seq x y z
N MET A 1 5.33 -1.11 2.16
CA MET A 1 6.14 -0.70 3.32
C MET A 1 5.26 -0.02 4.36
N TYR A 2 5.51 -0.30 5.64
CA TYR A 2 4.83 0.36 6.75
C TYR A 2 5.24 1.84 6.81
N GLN A 3 4.28 2.72 7.08
CA GLN A 3 4.50 4.16 7.18
C GLN A 3 4.19 4.69 8.59
N SER A 4 2.98 4.42 9.09
CA SER A 4 2.51 5.01 10.34
C SER A 4 1.29 4.24 10.90
N VAL A 5 0.96 4.52 12.16
CA VAL A 5 -0.33 4.15 12.75
C VAL A 5 -1.34 5.26 12.46
N CYS A 6 -2.54 4.91 12.01
CA CYS A 6 -3.64 5.84 11.75
C CYS A 6 -4.95 5.26 12.28
N SER A 7 -5.92 6.11 12.63
CA SER A 7 -7.25 5.67 13.05
C SER A 7 -8.27 5.93 11.95
N TYR A 8 -9.14 4.97 11.68
CA TYR A 8 -10.26 5.09 10.75
C TYR A 8 -11.54 4.70 11.47
N LYS A 9 -12.45 5.67 11.62
CA LYS A 9 -13.74 5.50 12.32
C LYS A 9 -13.60 4.89 13.72
N GLY A 10 -12.54 5.29 14.44
CA GLY A 10 -12.26 4.82 15.80
C GLY A 10 -11.57 3.45 15.88
N VAL A 11 -11.22 2.83 14.74
CA VAL A 11 -10.41 1.61 14.67
C VAL A 11 -8.98 1.97 14.27
N ASP A 12 -8.02 1.56 15.08
CA ASP A 12 -6.60 1.77 14.78
C ASP A 12 -6.13 0.79 13.69
N GLY A 13 -5.34 1.32 12.75
CA GLY A 13 -4.77 0.58 11.65
C GLY A 13 -3.33 0.97 11.36
N LEU A 14 -2.62 0.06 10.71
CA LEU A 14 -1.29 0.28 10.16
C LEU A 14 -1.41 0.74 8.72
N ARG A 15 -0.85 1.91 8.42
CA ARG A 15 -0.81 2.47 7.07
C ARG A 15 0.41 1.91 6.34
N PHE A 16 0.15 1.32 5.18
CA PHE A 16 1.15 0.85 4.24
C PHE A 16 1.09 1.66 2.95
N THR A 17 2.25 1.91 2.36
CA THR A 17 2.41 2.49 1.01
C THR A 17 3.29 1.58 0.17
N ILE A 18 3.29 1.75 -1.14
CA ILE A 18 4.38 1.21 -1.98
C ILE A 18 5.55 2.19 -2.03
N ASP A 19 6.72 1.68 -2.40
CA ASP A 19 7.97 2.44 -2.44
C ASP A 19 8.01 3.36 -3.67
N GLU A 20 8.69 4.50 -3.58
CA GLU A 20 8.88 5.41 -4.71
C GLU A 20 9.70 4.78 -5.85
N ASN A 21 10.49 3.76 -5.56
CA ASN A 21 11.31 3.03 -6.52
C ASN A 21 10.55 1.87 -7.21
N THR A 22 9.28 1.63 -6.85
CA THR A 22 8.49 0.49 -7.36
C THR A 22 8.41 0.44 -8.89
N PHE A 23 8.41 1.60 -9.56
CA PHE A 23 8.33 1.72 -11.02
C PHE A 23 9.63 2.23 -11.65
N ARG A 24 10.77 2.16 -10.96
CA ARG A 24 12.06 2.60 -11.51
C ARG A 24 12.73 1.50 -12.35
N PRO A 25 13.39 1.84 -13.46
CA PRO A 25 14.05 0.91 -14.36
C PRO A 25 15.32 0.30 -13.77
N ALA A 26 15.63 -0.88 -14.30
CA ALA A 26 16.88 -1.64 -14.26
C ALA A 26 18.17 -0.81 -14.06
N THR A 27 18.37 0.23 -14.88
CA THR A 27 19.66 0.93 -15.02
C THR A 27 20.19 1.56 -13.74
N GLN A 28 19.32 1.87 -12.78
CA GLN A 28 19.73 2.42 -11.47
C GLN A 28 19.62 1.41 -10.32
N TYR A 29 18.85 0.33 -10.49
CA TYR A 29 18.50 -0.64 -9.46
C TYR A 29 18.59 -2.06 -10.04
N PRO A 30 19.73 -2.77 -9.86
CA PRO A 30 19.98 -4.08 -10.48
C PRO A 30 18.90 -5.13 -10.16
N GLU A 31 18.22 -5.01 -9.02
CA GLU A 31 17.10 -5.87 -8.65
C GLU A 31 15.88 -5.75 -9.57
N ASN A 32 15.73 -4.61 -10.26
CA ASN A 32 14.64 -4.32 -11.19
C ASN A 32 15.00 -4.64 -12.66
N ASP A 33 16.18 -5.21 -12.92
CA ASP A 33 16.65 -5.55 -14.28
C ASP A 33 15.64 -6.37 -15.07
N CYS A 34 14.95 -7.29 -14.40
CA CYS A 34 13.95 -8.17 -15.01
C CYS A 34 12.67 -7.45 -15.48
N PHE A 35 12.41 -6.21 -15.04
CA PHE A 35 11.24 -5.43 -15.46
C PHE A 35 11.50 -4.56 -16.70
N CYS A 36 12.77 -4.37 -17.11
CA CYS A 36 13.07 -3.76 -18.40
C CYS A 36 12.95 -4.80 -19.52
N THR A 37 11.75 -4.91 -20.09
CA THR A 37 11.45 -5.92 -21.12
C THR A 37 11.87 -5.50 -22.53
N GLN A 38 12.08 -4.20 -22.75
CA GLN A 38 12.41 -3.58 -24.05
C GLN A 38 11.42 -3.94 -25.18
N GLN A 39 10.19 -4.33 -24.85
CA GLN A 39 9.22 -4.78 -25.84
C GLN A 39 8.45 -3.63 -26.48
N THR A 40 8.14 -2.60 -25.72
CA THR A 40 7.55 -1.35 -26.23
C THR A 40 8.67 -0.41 -26.64
N LEU A 41 8.65 -0.03 -27.92
CA LEU A 41 9.63 0.90 -28.46
C LEU A 41 9.42 2.30 -27.85
N ASP A 42 10.50 3.00 -27.58
CA ASP A 42 10.48 4.33 -26.96
C ASP A 42 10.01 5.43 -27.92
N VAL A 43 10.06 6.69 -27.44
CA VAL A 43 9.67 7.87 -28.22
C VAL A 43 10.54 8.12 -29.44
N ASP A 44 11.73 7.50 -29.53
CA ASP A 44 12.68 7.70 -30.62
C ASP A 44 12.63 6.61 -31.70
N GLY A 45 12.10 5.43 -31.39
CA GLY A 45 12.11 4.33 -32.36
C GLY A 45 12.57 3.01 -31.82
N SER A 46 13.23 3.00 -30.66
CA SER A 46 14.20 1.98 -30.31
C SER A 46 13.74 1.11 -29.13
N PRO A 47 14.17 -0.16 -29.06
CA PRO A 47 14.08 -0.93 -27.83
C PRO A 47 14.96 -0.28 -26.76
N SER A 48 14.36 0.14 -25.65
CA SER A 48 15.09 0.73 -24.53
C SER A 48 14.33 0.53 -23.22
N CYS A 49 15.03 0.71 -22.11
CA CYS A 49 14.38 0.88 -20.81
C CYS A 49 13.85 2.31 -20.72
N TYR A 50 12.61 2.45 -20.26
CA TYR A 50 12.05 3.75 -19.91
C TYR A 50 12.82 4.37 -18.73
N LEU A 51 12.83 5.70 -18.64
CA LEU A 51 13.32 6.45 -17.47
C LEU A 51 12.47 6.15 -16.23
N ASP A 52 12.98 6.57 -15.08
CA ASP A 52 12.39 6.41 -13.74
C ASP A 52 10.88 6.64 -13.68
N GLY A 53 10.18 5.74 -12.98
CA GLY A 53 8.76 5.85 -12.65
C GLY A 53 7.78 5.37 -13.73
N VAL A 54 8.28 4.68 -14.76
CA VAL A 54 7.48 4.12 -15.85
C VAL A 54 7.87 2.65 -16.12
N VAL A 55 6.88 1.77 -16.20
CA VAL A 55 7.05 0.33 -16.48
C VAL A 55 6.27 -0.09 -17.72
N ASP A 56 6.87 -0.91 -18.57
CA ASP A 56 6.25 -1.47 -19.77
C ASP A 56 5.33 -2.66 -19.43
N LEU A 57 4.04 -2.55 -19.76
CA LEU A 57 3.05 -3.62 -19.51
C LEU A 57 2.83 -4.53 -20.72
N LYS A 58 3.56 -4.35 -21.83
CA LYS A 58 3.31 -5.11 -23.07
C LYS A 58 3.35 -6.62 -22.90
N THR A 59 4.23 -7.15 -22.06
CA THR A 59 4.30 -8.59 -21.76
C THR A 59 3.06 -9.11 -21.02
N CYS A 60 2.37 -8.24 -20.27
CA CYS A 60 1.18 -8.60 -19.49
C CYS A 60 -0.11 -8.47 -20.31
N ILE A 61 -0.27 -7.37 -21.06
CA ILE A 61 -1.53 -7.03 -21.73
C ILE A 61 -1.49 -7.14 -23.26
N GLY A 62 -0.32 -7.36 -23.87
CA GLY A 62 -0.15 -7.47 -25.33
C GLY A 62 -0.21 -6.14 -26.11
N ALA A 63 -0.32 -5.00 -25.42
CA ALA A 63 -0.44 -3.67 -26.00
C ALA A 63 0.68 -2.74 -25.48
N PRO A 64 1.11 -1.72 -26.26
CA PRO A 64 2.21 -0.80 -25.91
C PRO A 64 1.79 0.24 -24.86
N ILE A 65 1.32 -0.22 -23.70
CA ILE A 65 0.88 0.61 -22.59
C ILE A 65 1.95 0.61 -21.51
N LEU A 66 2.17 1.80 -20.96
CA LEU A 66 3.14 2.08 -19.92
C LEU A 66 2.41 2.45 -18.63
N LEU A 67 2.85 1.91 -17.50
CA LEU A 67 2.30 2.16 -16.18
C LEU A 67 3.17 3.16 -15.42
N SER A 68 2.54 4.14 -14.77
CA SER A 68 3.19 5.04 -13.82
C SER A 68 2.26 5.33 -12.63
N PHE A 69 2.73 6.07 -11.64
CA PHE A 69 1.83 6.75 -10.71
C PHE A 69 1.10 7.90 -11.43
N PRO A 70 -0.08 8.33 -10.91
CA PRO A 70 -0.78 9.51 -11.41
C PRO A 70 0.11 10.74 -11.46
N HIS A 71 -0.04 11.51 -12.53
CA HIS A 71 0.70 12.74 -12.81
C HIS A 71 2.22 12.56 -12.75
N PHE A 72 2.69 11.34 -13.07
CA PHE A 72 4.12 11.01 -13.05
C PHE A 72 4.77 11.20 -11.66
N LEU A 73 4.01 10.98 -10.57
CA LEU A 73 4.58 10.96 -9.21
C LEU A 73 5.74 9.93 -9.14
N PHE A 74 6.87 10.35 -8.58
CA PHE A 74 8.12 9.57 -8.49
C PHE A 74 8.77 9.17 -9.82
N ALA A 75 8.36 9.79 -10.93
CA ALA A 75 8.96 9.56 -12.24
C ALA A 75 9.90 10.70 -12.65
N ASP A 76 10.71 10.47 -13.69
CA ASP A 76 11.59 11.50 -14.26
C ASP A 76 10.75 12.70 -14.74
N GLU A 77 11.16 13.91 -14.33
CA GLU A 77 10.43 15.15 -14.63
C GLU A 77 10.26 15.39 -16.14
N LYS A 78 11.10 14.79 -17.00
CA LYS A 78 10.97 14.88 -18.46
C LYS A 78 9.62 14.38 -18.94
N TYR A 79 9.03 13.37 -18.31
CA TYR A 79 7.71 12.87 -18.71
C TYR A 79 6.62 13.92 -18.53
N ARG A 80 6.59 14.54 -17.34
CA ARG A 80 5.60 15.59 -17.05
C ARG A 80 5.85 16.85 -17.87
N LYS A 81 7.11 17.28 -18.02
CA LYS A 81 7.46 18.49 -18.78
C LYS A 81 7.23 18.36 -20.29
N ALA A 82 7.14 17.14 -20.82
CA ALA A 82 6.86 16.90 -22.23
C ALA A 82 5.36 17.01 -22.60
N VAL A 83 4.46 17.17 -21.62
CA VAL A 83 3.01 17.18 -21.82
C VAL A 83 2.37 18.36 -21.09
N ASP A 84 1.69 19.22 -21.84
CA ASP A 84 0.91 20.31 -21.26
C ASP A 84 -0.35 19.80 -20.54
N GLY A 85 -0.73 20.45 -19.44
CA GLY A 85 -1.97 20.17 -18.70
C GLY A 85 -1.85 19.18 -17.54
N ILE A 86 -0.68 18.57 -17.32
CA ILE A 86 -0.42 17.77 -16.13
C ILE A 86 0.05 18.67 -14.98
N THR A 87 -0.70 18.70 -13.89
CA THR A 87 -0.30 19.43 -12.66
C THR A 87 0.89 18.76 -11.98
N GLU A 88 1.57 19.49 -11.09
CA GLU A 88 2.56 18.88 -10.20
C GLU A 88 1.95 17.70 -9.43
N PRO A 89 2.70 16.61 -9.23
CA PRO A 89 2.19 15.44 -8.53
C PRO A 89 2.05 15.73 -7.03
N ASP A 90 0.90 15.37 -6.46
CA ASP A 90 0.60 15.49 -5.03
C ASP A 90 0.52 14.09 -4.40
N GLU A 91 1.41 13.79 -3.45
CA GLU A 91 1.44 12.50 -2.75
C GLU A 91 0.12 12.17 -2.03
N SER A 92 -0.64 13.17 -1.57
CA SER A 92 -1.90 12.92 -0.86
C SER A 92 -2.96 12.26 -1.75
N ILE A 93 -2.99 12.61 -3.04
CA ILE A 93 -3.98 12.13 -4.01
C ILE A 93 -3.41 11.21 -5.10
N HIS A 94 -2.09 11.12 -5.26
CA HIS A 94 -1.47 10.27 -6.28
C HIS A 94 -0.72 9.06 -5.70
N LYS A 95 -0.39 9.05 -4.40
CA LYS A 95 0.29 7.91 -3.77
C LYS A 95 -0.68 6.78 -3.45
N ILE A 96 -0.23 5.54 -3.62
CA ILE A 96 -1.01 4.34 -3.24
C ILE A 96 -0.87 4.12 -1.74
N PHE A 97 -1.98 3.82 -1.06
CA PHE A 97 -1.92 3.41 0.33
C PHE A 97 -2.98 2.35 0.67
N LEU A 98 -2.70 1.62 1.75
CA LEU A 98 -3.61 0.67 2.37
C LEU A 98 -3.52 0.79 3.89
N LEU A 99 -4.64 1.02 4.55
CA LEU A 99 -4.79 1.03 5.99
C LEU A 99 -5.40 -0.29 6.43
N VAL A 100 -4.68 -1.04 7.25
CA VAL A 100 -5.05 -2.40 7.66
C VAL A 100 -5.13 -2.49 9.18
N GLU A 101 -6.21 -3.05 9.71
CA GLU A 101 -6.31 -3.37 11.14
C GLU A 101 -5.33 -4.52 11.48
N PRO A 102 -4.40 -4.32 12.43
CA PRO A 102 -3.25 -5.21 12.61
C PRO A 102 -3.61 -6.63 13.08
N ASN A 103 -4.69 -6.82 13.83
CA ASN A 103 -4.98 -8.12 14.45
C ASN A 103 -5.77 -9.06 13.53
N THR A 104 -6.67 -8.52 12.72
CA THR A 104 -7.56 -9.25 11.80
C THR A 104 -7.07 -9.22 10.36
N GLY A 105 -6.22 -8.25 10.00
CA GLY A 105 -5.81 -8.01 8.62
C GLY A 105 -6.90 -7.34 7.77
N THR A 106 -7.97 -6.83 8.38
CA THR A 106 -9.08 -6.20 7.65
C THR A 106 -8.62 -4.87 7.01
N PRO A 107 -8.81 -4.65 5.70
CA PRO A 107 -8.59 -3.35 5.08
C PRO A 107 -9.66 -2.36 5.55
N LEU A 108 -9.24 -1.33 6.28
CA LEU A 108 -10.12 -0.26 6.79
C LEU A 108 -10.36 0.79 5.70
N GLU A 109 -9.30 1.16 5.00
CA GLU A 109 -9.34 2.10 3.89
C GLU A 109 -8.16 1.83 2.95
N GLY A 110 -8.34 1.97 1.65
CA GLY A 110 -7.23 1.89 0.70
C GLY A 110 -7.55 2.64 -0.58
N ARG A 111 -6.50 3.13 -1.23
CA ARG A 111 -6.54 3.75 -2.56
C ARG A 111 -5.41 3.17 -3.39
N LYS A 112 -5.78 2.36 -4.39
CA LYS A 112 -4.88 1.91 -5.45
C LYS A 112 -5.02 2.89 -6.61
N ARG A 113 -3.90 3.37 -7.11
CA ARG A 113 -3.84 4.45 -8.09
C ARG A 113 -2.83 4.09 -9.16
N ALA A 114 -3.21 4.27 -10.41
CA ALA A 114 -2.37 3.92 -11.55
C ALA A 114 -2.67 4.87 -12.70
N GLN A 115 -1.63 5.23 -13.45
CA GLN A 115 -1.73 5.98 -14.69
C GLN A 115 -1.26 5.12 -15.85
N PHE A 116 -2.07 5.10 -16.90
CA PHE A 116 -1.77 4.41 -18.14
C PHE A 116 -1.33 5.43 -19.17
N ASN A 117 -0.20 5.15 -19.80
CA ASN A 117 0.46 6.03 -20.75
C ASN A 117 0.81 5.28 -22.02
N MET A 118 1.15 6.00 -23.08
CA MET A 118 1.63 5.44 -24.34
C MET A 118 2.78 6.29 -24.89
N ALA A 119 3.82 5.65 -25.42
CA ALA A 119 4.86 6.38 -26.15
C ALA A 119 4.30 6.88 -27.48
N LEU A 120 4.20 8.21 -27.60
CA LEU A 120 3.77 8.91 -28.79
C LEU A 120 5.00 9.29 -29.61
N ARG A 121 4.95 9.01 -30.92
CA ARG A 121 6.02 9.36 -31.87
C ARG A 121 5.51 9.32 -33.31
N PRO A 122 6.21 9.97 -34.25
CA PRO A 122 6.00 9.76 -35.68
C PRO A 122 6.32 8.32 -36.10
N ALA A 123 5.40 7.69 -36.84
CA ALA A 123 5.63 6.40 -37.48
C ALA A 123 5.98 6.63 -38.97
N SER A 124 7.13 6.11 -39.40
CA SER A 124 7.67 6.31 -40.75
C SER A 124 6.76 5.84 -41.89
N TYR A 125 5.81 4.96 -41.59
CA TYR A 125 4.87 4.39 -42.55
C TYR A 125 3.46 5.00 -42.47
N MET A 126 3.23 6.00 -41.61
CA MET A 126 1.93 6.65 -41.42
C MET A 126 2.05 8.18 -41.46
N THR A 127 1.68 8.77 -42.61
CA THR A 127 1.69 10.23 -42.80
C THR A 127 0.84 10.98 -41.76
N LEU A 128 -0.24 10.37 -41.28
CA LEU A 128 -1.09 10.90 -40.20
C LEU A 128 -0.34 11.19 -38.89
N THR A 129 0.80 10.53 -38.66
CA THR A 129 1.57 10.62 -37.41
C THR A 129 2.81 11.50 -37.53
N GLU A 130 3.13 12.04 -38.72
CA GLU A 130 4.37 12.79 -38.98
C GLU A 130 4.57 14.01 -38.07
N ASN A 131 3.47 14.65 -37.66
CA ASN A 131 3.49 15.84 -36.81
C ASN A 131 3.26 15.54 -35.33
N LEU A 132 3.25 14.26 -34.92
CA LEU A 132 3.08 13.93 -33.51
C LEU A 132 4.34 14.28 -32.71
N PRO A 133 4.20 14.86 -31.50
CA PRO A 133 5.33 15.08 -30.62
C PRO A 133 5.88 13.75 -30.11
N ARG A 134 7.16 13.76 -29.74
CA ARG A 134 7.83 12.64 -29.07
C ARG A 134 7.66 12.79 -27.56
N ALA A 135 6.75 12.02 -26.98
CA ALA A 135 6.45 12.09 -25.55
C ALA A 135 5.82 10.80 -25.04
N VAL A 136 5.93 10.51 -23.75
CA VAL A 136 5.06 9.53 -23.09
C VAL A 136 3.77 10.24 -22.72
N LEU A 137 2.73 10.01 -23.51
CA LEU A 137 1.44 10.66 -23.35
C LEU A 137 0.61 9.90 -22.30
N PRO A 138 0.18 10.54 -21.20
CA PRO A 138 -0.80 9.94 -20.30
C PRO A 138 -2.16 9.86 -20.98
N LEU A 139 -2.80 8.69 -20.88
CA LEU A 139 -4.12 8.46 -21.45
C LEU A 139 -5.20 8.72 -20.39
N LEU A 140 -5.02 8.10 -19.23
CA LEU A 140 -5.92 8.22 -18.08
C LEU A 140 -5.20 7.73 -16.83
N TRP A 141 -5.65 8.21 -15.67
CA TRP A 141 -5.34 7.59 -14.39
C TRP A 141 -6.63 7.15 -13.72
N VAL A 142 -6.54 6.09 -12.94
CA VAL A 142 -7.68 5.51 -12.22
C VAL A 142 -7.35 5.41 -10.74
N GLU A 143 -8.37 5.63 -9.92
CA GLU A 143 -8.37 5.28 -8.51
C GLU A 143 -9.36 4.14 -8.29
N GLU A 144 -8.86 3.03 -7.76
CA GLU A 144 -9.66 1.97 -7.18
C GLU A 144 -9.55 2.09 -5.66
N GLY A 145 -10.68 2.43 -5.02
CA GLY A 145 -10.72 2.74 -3.60
C GLY A 145 -11.68 1.87 -2.82
N VAL A 146 -11.32 1.60 -1.57
CA VAL A 146 -12.22 1.02 -0.57
C VAL A 146 -12.18 1.88 0.69
N SER A 147 -13.35 2.13 1.27
CA SER A 147 -13.49 2.75 2.59
C SER A 147 -14.54 1.95 3.35
N LEU A 148 -14.15 1.33 4.46
CA LEU A 148 -15.00 0.36 5.15
C LEU A 148 -16.26 1.06 5.71
N PRO A 149 -17.48 0.63 5.32
CA PRO A 149 -18.72 1.22 5.82
C PRO A 149 -18.93 0.98 7.31
N ASP A 150 -19.70 1.87 7.97
CA ASP A 150 -19.95 1.80 9.43
C ASP A 150 -20.53 0.45 9.86
N LYS A 151 -21.43 -0.13 9.04
CA LYS A 151 -21.98 -1.47 9.27
C LYS A 151 -20.91 -2.53 9.55
N TYR A 152 -19.81 -2.52 8.79
CA TYR A 152 -18.74 -3.51 8.94
C TYR A 152 -17.78 -3.14 10.07
N ILE A 153 -17.61 -1.84 10.34
CA ILE A 153 -16.89 -1.36 11.53
C ILE A 153 -17.60 -1.86 12.80
N ASP A 154 -18.93 -1.72 12.87
CA ASP A 154 -19.75 -2.20 13.98
C ASP A 154 -19.69 -3.73 14.10
N GLU A 155 -19.66 -4.44 12.97
CA GLU A 155 -19.51 -5.89 12.95
C GLU A 155 -18.16 -6.34 13.52
N ILE A 156 -17.05 -5.71 13.13
CA ILE A 156 -15.72 -6.01 13.68
C ILE A 156 -15.64 -5.62 15.16
N ASN A 157 -16.19 -4.46 15.54
CA ASN A 157 -16.26 -4.02 16.93
C ASN A 157 -17.01 -5.01 17.82
N SER A 158 -18.20 -5.44 17.39
CA SER A 158 -19.06 -6.33 18.17
C SER A 158 -18.54 -7.77 18.21
N LYS A 159 -18.12 -8.33 17.07
CA LYS A 159 -17.73 -9.74 16.97
C LYS A 159 -16.29 -9.99 17.41
N TYR A 160 -15.39 -9.03 17.21
CA TYR A 160 -13.97 -9.21 17.48
C TYR A 160 -13.52 -8.39 18.69
N PHE A 161 -13.54 -7.06 18.62
CA PHE A 161 -12.92 -6.24 19.67
C PHE A 161 -13.63 -6.34 21.03
N ASN A 162 -14.96 -6.36 21.05
CA ASN A 162 -15.71 -6.52 22.29
C ASN A 162 -15.52 -7.92 22.89
N ALA A 163 -15.52 -8.97 22.06
CA ALA A 163 -15.24 -10.33 22.51
C ALA A 163 -13.85 -10.44 23.15
N LEU A 164 -12.83 -9.82 22.53
CA LEU A 164 -11.47 -9.76 23.10
C LEU A 164 -11.41 -8.98 24.42
N LYS A 165 -12.11 -7.84 24.52
CA LYS A 165 -12.18 -7.07 25.78
C LYS A 165 -12.77 -7.92 26.91
N VAL A 166 -13.86 -8.64 26.64
CA VAL A 166 -14.49 -9.54 27.61
C VAL A 166 -13.56 -10.69 27.98
N ALA A 167 -12.95 -11.36 26.99
CA ALA A 167 -12.02 -12.46 27.23
C ALA A 167 -10.80 -12.04 28.04
N ASN A 168 -10.23 -10.86 27.75
CA ASN A 168 -9.13 -10.30 28.54
C ASN A 168 -9.57 -9.98 29.98
N GLY A 169 -10.76 -9.39 30.16
CA GLY A 169 -11.33 -9.15 31.48
C GLY A 169 -11.47 -10.45 32.29
N VAL A 170 -12.01 -11.51 31.69
CA VAL A 170 -12.13 -12.83 32.32
C VAL A 170 -10.75 -13.42 32.65
N LYS A 171 -9.80 -13.36 31.71
CA LYS A 171 -8.42 -13.82 31.92
C LYS A 171 -7.77 -13.16 33.14
N TYR A 172 -7.81 -11.83 33.22
CA TYR A 172 -7.24 -11.11 34.35
C TYR A 172 -8.00 -11.36 35.66
N GLY A 173 -9.32 -11.53 35.59
CA GLY A 173 -10.14 -11.94 36.74
C GLY A 173 -9.72 -13.29 37.31
N ILE A 174 -9.53 -14.31 36.46
CA ILE A 174 -9.07 -15.64 36.89
C ILE A 174 -7.67 -15.56 37.50
N ILE A 175 -6.75 -14.79 36.91
CA ILE A 175 -5.40 -14.59 37.45
C ILE A 175 -5.46 -13.95 38.85
N ALA A 176 -6.30 -12.93 39.04
CA ALA A 176 -6.46 -12.28 40.33
C ALA A 176 -7.03 -13.23 41.41
N VAL A 177 -8.08 -14.00 41.07
CA VAL A 177 -8.71 -14.96 41.99
C VAL A 177 -7.73 -16.07 42.39
N THR A 178 -6.98 -16.61 41.42
CA THR A 178 -5.99 -17.66 41.69
C THR A 178 -4.83 -17.15 42.53
N LEU A 179 -4.31 -15.94 42.27
CA LEU A 179 -3.29 -15.32 43.12
C LEU A 179 -3.79 -15.10 44.55
N ALA A 180 -5.02 -14.59 44.71
CA ALA A 180 -5.61 -14.40 46.04
C ALA A 180 -5.72 -15.74 46.79
N ALA A 181 -6.21 -16.79 46.14
CA ALA A 181 -6.34 -18.13 46.73
C ALA A 181 -4.99 -18.73 47.16
N VAL A 182 -3.94 -18.55 46.35
CA VAL A 182 -2.58 -18.99 46.69
C VAL A 182 -2.04 -18.22 47.90
N VAL A 183 -2.18 -16.89 47.92
CA VAL A 183 -1.73 -16.07 49.05
C VAL A 183 -2.46 -16.46 50.34
N THR A 184 -3.78 -16.67 50.27
CA THR A 184 -4.56 -17.10 51.45
C THR A 184 -4.15 -18.49 51.91
N SER A 185 -3.90 -19.43 50.98
CA SER A 185 -3.51 -20.80 51.32
C SER A 185 -2.11 -20.86 51.94
N THR A 186 -1.15 -20.14 51.37
CA THR A 186 0.22 -20.04 51.91
C THR A 186 0.22 -19.34 53.27
N GLY A 187 -0.55 -18.26 53.42
CA GLY A 187 -0.72 -17.57 54.71
C GLY A 187 -1.29 -18.49 55.79
N PHE A 188 -2.29 -19.31 55.44
CA PHE A 188 -2.86 -20.31 56.35
C PHE A 188 -1.84 -21.40 56.73
N LEU A 189 -1.06 -21.91 55.77
CA LEU A 189 0.00 -22.91 56.02
C LEU A 189 1.12 -22.37 56.91
N VAL A 190 1.57 -21.13 56.67
CA VAL A 190 2.58 -20.45 57.50
C VAL A 190 2.06 -20.25 58.92
N ARG A 191 0.83 -19.74 59.08
CA ARG A 191 0.20 -19.58 60.39
C ARG A 191 0.12 -20.92 61.14
N LYS A 192 -0.30 -21.99 60.47
CA LYS A 192 -0.39 -23.34 61.07
C LYS A 192 0.98 -23.87 61.50
N LYS A 193 2.03 -23.71 60.67
CA LYS A 193 3.39 -24.16 61.02
C LYS A 193 4.01 -23.40 62.19
N PHE A 194 3.85 -22.08 62.25
CA PHE A 194 4.54 -21.26 63.26
C PHE A 194 3.77 -21.08 64.57
N PHE A 195 2.43 -21.10 64.56
CA PHE A 195 1.63 -20.87 65.78
C PHE A 195 1.06 -22.13 66.43
N THR A 196 0.97 -23.26 65.72
CA THR A 196 0.45 -24.53 66.27
C THR A 196 1.54 -25.53 66.67
N ALA A 197 2.81 -25.22 66.42
CA ALA A 197 3.96 -26.05 66.79
C ALA A 197 4.58 -25.69 68.16
N LYS A 198 3.80 -25.09 69.07
CA LYS A 198 4.21 -24.77 70.43
C LYS A 198 3.34 -25.52 71.43
#